data_AF-A0A5P6VRX3-F1
#
_entry.id   AF-A0A5P6VRX3-F1
#
_cell.length_a   1.000
_cell.length_b   1.000
_cell.length_c   1.000
_cell.angle_alpha   90.00
_cell.angle_beta   90.00
_cell.angle_gamma   90.00
#
_symmetry.space_group_name_H-M   'P 1'
#
loop_
_entity.id
_entity.type
_entity.pdbx_description
1 polymer ?
#
loop_
_entity_poly.entity_id
_entity_poly.type
_entity_poly.pdbx_seq_one_letter_code
_entity_poly.pdbx_strand_id
1 'polypeptide(L)'
;MNRIKVLDVTLRDGGCVNDFNFGTDYMEKILAAQEAANIDIIEMGYIDDKDGSENGRTKFINDTFIKEAILKSKKPGLQYVAMIDYGKFDVNNLAPRGEDTIDGIRMAFHKKDRFNMLEKARIIMSKGYDFYIQPMITMRYSDAELLELIETVNKEIPNAKGFYIVDSFGEMRPNDMERMLNLVDYNLDRNMMLGFHSHNNLQLSYSNAISMLQFPTTRTIMVDSSIMGMGKGAGNLNTELLLEHLNLFYGGEYVIQPLLDVIDKVINQLHDEFYWGYAPEYYLSSANHCTPSYASYYFNKHMLPIDQVSELLNMLAEEKKISFDKAYAEQVYIEYNKSKTVDDTQAVEDIKNQIGGKKVLLVAPGRSIKDAADKIKELVADDDVFSIGLNSNIDIAFDYLLTTRTEAYSAAVAGNKNVIVPSNISKGGRGNVKVLDYSKWINVDEQARDSATVISLNLLKNCEVKEILLAGFDGFSVDINENYFDASMRHPYNAEEAQKRNQYHKELFGKVKEEGVKLTFITPSKYE
;
A
#
# COMPACT_ATOMS: atom_id res chain seq x y z
N MET A 1 17.02 -16.31 32.86
CA MET A 1 15.66 -16.13 32.29
C MET A 1 14.85 -14.98 32.82
N ASN A 2 14.87 -14.60 34.11
CA ASN A 2 13.96 -13.57 34.67
C ASN A 2 14.04 -12.16 34.03
N ARG A 3 14.82 -11.97 32.96
CA ARG A 3 15.08 -10.71 32.27
C ARG A 3 14.80 -10.76 30.76
N ILE A 4 14.20 -11.83 30.23
CA ILE A 4 13.72 -11.87 28.84
C ILE A 4 12.22 -12.09 28.87
N LYS A 5 11.49 -11.29 28.10
CA LYS A 5 10.04 -11.35 27.95
C LYS A 5 9.67 -11.42 26.48
N VAL A 6 8.68 -12.24 26.15
CA VAL A 6 8.11 -12.30 24.80
C VAL A 6 6.73 -11.65 24.83
N LEU A 7 6.50 -10.72 23.91
CA LEU A 7 5.22 -10.07 23.72
C LEU A 7 4.63 -10.47 22.36
N ASP A 8 3.52 -11.19 22.36
CA ASP A 8 2.87 -11.60 21.11
C ASP A 8 1.86 -10.56 20.63
N VAL A 9 2.03 -10.11 19.38
CA VAL A 9 1.23 -9.07 18.73
C VAL A 9 0.28 -9.60 17.65
N THR A 10 0.01 -10.91 17.61
CA THR A 10 -0.85 -11.53 16.57
C THR A 10 -2.24 -10.90 16.54
N LEU A 11 -2.85 -10.68 17.70
CA LEU A 11 -4.19 -10.07 17.80
C LEU A 11 -4.18 -8.55 17.55
N ARG A 12 -3.01 -7.90 17.44
CA ARG A 12 -2.89 -6.46 17.17
C ARG A 12 -2.24 -6.17 15.84
N ASP A 13 -0.93 -6.38 15.70
CA ASP A 13 -0.23 -6.14 14.44
C ASP A 13 -0.70 -7.11 13.36
N GLY A 14 -0.91 -8.38 13.74
CA GLY A 14 -1.51 -9.36 12.84
C GLY A 14 -2.88 -8.92 12.34
N GLY A 15 -3.65 -8.18 13.16
CA GLY A 15 -4.92 -7.58 12.75
C GLY A 15 -4.80 -6.61 11.57
N CYS A 16 -3.64 -6.01 11.31
CA CYS A 16 -3.47 -5.15 10.12
C CYS A 16 -3.65 -5.90 8.79
N VAL A 17 -3.51 -7.23 8.78
CA VAL A 17 -3.66 -8.08 7.60
C VAL A 17 -5.13 -8.20 7.16
N ASN A 18 -6.05 -8.30 8.11
CA ASN A 18 -7.48 -8.58 7.88
C ASN A 18 -8.40 -7.48 8.43
N ASP A 19 -7.90 -6.25 8.55
CA ASP A 19 -8.61 -5.11 9.17
C ASP A 19 -9.19 -5.42 10.57
N PHE A 20 -8.40 -6.16 11.35
CA PHE A 20 -8.66 -6.62 12.69
C PHE A 20 -9.86 -7.58 12.78
N ASN A 21 -10.43 -8.00 11.65
CA ASN A 21 -11.66 -8.77 11.56
C ASN A 21 -11.39 -10.28 11.62
N PHE A 22 -10.93 -10.75 12.77
CA PHE A 22 -10.70 -12.17 13.02
C PHE A 22 -12.01 -12.95 13.21
N GLY A 23 -13.06 -12.32 13.73
CA GLY A 23 -14.24 -13.02 14.23
C GLY A 23 -13.97 -13.71 15.57
N THR A 24 -15.03 -13.91 16.37
CA THR A 24 -14.91 -14.37 17.76
C THR A 24 -14.21 -15.72 17.90
N ASP A 25 -14.53 -16.68 17.04
CA ASP A 25 -13.97 -18.04 17.12
C ASP A 25 -12.45 -18.06 16.89
N TYR A 26 -11.95 -17.31 15.89
CA TYR A 26 -10.51 -17.22 15.65
C TYR A 26 -9.79 -16.43 16.74
N MET A 27 -10.38 -15.33 17.21
CA MET A 27 -9.86 -14.57 18.34
C MET A 27 -9.64 -15.47 19.57
N GLU A 28 -10.66 -16.24 19.97
CA GLU A 28 -10.59 -17.14 21.12
C GLU A 28 -9.56 -18.26 20.93
N LYS A 29 -9.48 -18.85 19.73
CA LYS A 29 -8.48 -19.89 19.41
C LYS A 29 -7.05 -19.36 19.45
N ILE A 30 -6.80 -18.17 18.92
CA ILE A 30 -5.49 -17.51 18.94
C ILE A 30 -5.10 -17.18 20.39
N LEU A 31 -5.99 -16.57 21.17
CA LEU A 31 -5.75 -16.27 22.58
C LEU A 31 -5.43 -17.53 23.39
N ALA A 32 -6.25 -18.58 23.23
CA ALA A 32 -6.03 -19.83 23.94
C ALA A 32 -4.68 -20.48 23.58
N ALA A 33 -4.25 -20.39 22.33
CA ALA A 33 -2.94 -20.88 21.90
C ALA A 33 -1.79 -20.06 22.50
N GLN A 34 -1.89 -18.73 22.50
CA GLN A 34 -0.90 -17.84 23.12
C GLN A 34 -0.77 -18.11 24.63
N GLU A 35 -1.89 -18.27 25.33
CA GLU A 35 -1.92 -18.60 26.76
C GLU A 35 -1.33 -19.98 27.04
N ALA A 36 -1.72 -21.00 26.27
CA ALA A 36 -1.21 -22.35 26.41
C ALA A 36 0.29 -22.48 26.07
N ALA A 37 0.80 -21.58 25.23
CA ALA A 37 2.22 -21.47 24.91
C ALA A 37 3.06 -20.80 26.00
N ASN A 38 2.41 -20.29 27.06
CA ASN A 38 3.04 -19.58 28.18
C ASN A 38 3.79 -18.31 27.73
N ILE A 39 3.25 -17.59 26.73
CA ILE A 39 3.79 -16.30 26.27
C ILE A 39 3.64 -15.27 27.38
N ASP A 40 4.70 -14.51 27.69
CA ASP A 40 4.71 -13.62 28.86
C ASP A 40 3.66 -12.50 28.78
N ILE A 41 3.51 -11.89 27.60
CA ILE A 41 2.65 -10.73 27.37
C ILE A 41 1.87 -10.92 26.07
N ILE A 42 0.56 -10.71 26.10
CA ILE A 42 -0.30 -10.83 24.92
C ILE A 42 -0.91 -9.46 24.62
N GLU A 43 -0.73 -8.98 23.40
CA GLU A 43 -1.34 -7.74 22.94
C GLU A 43 -2.73 -7.98 22.35
N MET A 44 -3.74 -7.57 23.10
CA MET A 44 -5.16 -7.82 22.89
C MET A 44 -5.79 -6.88 21.86
N GLY A 45 -5.02 -6.43 20.88
CA GLY A 45 -5.53 -5.54 19.83
C GLY A 45 -5.32 -4.05 20.10
N TYR A 46 -6.19 -3.25 19.47
CA TYR A 46 -6.03 -1.82 19.32
C TYR A 46 -7.27 -1.08 19.84
N ILE A 47 -7.09 0.10 20.45
CA ILE A 47 -8.20 0.94 20.94
C ILE A 47 -8.29 2.23 20.10
N ASP A 48 -9.45 2.48 19.49
CA ASP A 48 -9.74 3.62 18.62
C ASP A 48 -11.21 4.05 18.83
N ASP A 49 -11.44 5.31 19.26
CA ASP A 49 -12.80 5.77 19.60
C ASP A 49 -13.68 6.04 18.37
N LYS A 50 -13.11 6.10 17.17
CA LYS A 50 -13.81 6.42 15.92
C LYS A 50 -14.05 5.21 15.04
N ASP A 51 -13.10 4.29 15.02
CA ASP A 51 -13.11 3.10 14.14
C ASP A 51 -13.00 1.78 14.93
N GLY A 52 -13.22 1.84 16.25
CA GLY A 52 -13.35 0.67 17.09
C GLY A 52 -14.70 -0.04 16.92
N SER A 53 -14.75 -1.28 17.38
CA SER A 53 -15.94 -2.14 17.43
C SER A 53 -16.16 -2.70 18.84
N GLU A 54 -17.38 -3.16 19.12
CA GLU A 54 -17.73 -3.80 20.38
C GLU A 54 -17.41 -5.31 20.38
N ASN A 55 -17.46 -5.94 19.20
CA ASN A 55 -17.23 -7.37 19.01
C ASN A 55 -16.76 -7.68 17.59
N GLY A 56 -16.25 -8.90 17.37
CA GLY A 56 -15.88 -9.42 16.05
C GLY A 56 -14.54 -8.91 15.50
N ARG A 57 -14.07 -7.71 15.88
CA ARG A 57 -12.73 -7.22 15.56
C ARG A 57 -11.86 -7.07 16.80
N THR A 58 -10.55 -7.20 16.65
CA THR A 58 -9.54 -6.83 17.66
C THR A 58 -9.18 -5.34 17.62
N LYS A 59 -10.11 -4.52 17.10
CA LYS A 59 -10.07 -3.07 17.15
C LYS A 59 -11.29 -2.62 17.96
N PHE A 60 -11.04 -2.12 19.15
CA PHE A 60 -12.04 -1.88 20.19
C PHE A 60 -12.33 -0.40 20.35
N ILE A 61 -13.59 -0.07 20.67
CA ILE A 61 -13.99 1.33 20.94
C ILE A 61 -13.28 1.85 22.20
N ASN A 62 -13.11 1.00 23.21
CA ASN A 62 -12.44 1.31 24.48
C ASN A 62 -11.89 0.02 25.13
N ASP A 63 -11.27 0.16 26.31
CA ASP A 63 -10.69 -0.95 27.07
C ASP A 63 -11.72 -1.95 27.62
N THR A 64 -12.96 -1.53 27.91
CA THR A 64 -13.97 -2.42 28.49
C THR A 64 -14.43 -3.49 27.51
N PHE A 65 -14.51 -3.16 26.21
CA PHE A 65 -14.90 -4.11 25.17
C PHE A 65 -13.87 -5.22 24.95
N ILE A 66 -12.60 -5.05 25.33
CA ILE A 66 -11.61 -6.14 25.28
C ILE A 66 -12.03 -7.29 26.20
N LYS A 67 -12.46 -6.97 27.43
CA LYS A 67 -12.96 -7.96 28.40
C LYS A 67 -14.26 -8.59 27.89
N GLU A 68 -15.16 -7.79 27.36
CA GLU A 68 -16.46 -8.26 26.87
C GLU A 68 -16.35 -9.11 25.61
N ALA A 69 -15.37 -8.86 24.74
CA ALA A 69 -15.21 -9.60 23.50
C ALA A 69 -14.37 -10.87 23.67
N ILE A 70 -13.21 -10.79 24.34
CA ILE A 70 -12.19 -11.85 24.27
C ILE A 70 -11.50 -12.16 25.62
N LEU A 71 -11.19 -11.18 26.46
CA LEU A 71 -10.46 -11.40 27.73
C LEU A 71 -11.43 -11.72 28.89
N LYS A 72 -12.06 -12.90 28.85
CA LYS A 72 -13.06 -13.29 29.87
C LYS A 72 -12.47 -13.52 31.26
N SER A 73 -11.23 -14.00 31.32
CA SER A 73 -10.48 -14.28 32.54
C SER A 73 -8.98 -14.24 32.25
N LYS A 74 -8.17 -13.86 33.23
CA LYS A 74 -6.70 -13.82 33.09
C LYS A 74 -6.05 -15.11 33.56
N LYS A 75 -4.99 -15.52 32.88
CA LYS A 75 -4.13 -16.63 33.34
C LYS A 75 -3.05 -16.11 34.29
N PRO A 76 -2.82 -16.78 35.43
CA PRO A 76 -1.74 -16.40 36.34
C PRO A 76 -0.39 -16.40 35.64
N GLY A 77 0.41 -15.35 35.89
CA GLY A 77 1.77 -15.23 35.34
C GLY A 77 1.86 -14.55 33.97
N LEU A 78 0.73 -14.36 33.27
CA LEU A 78 0.67 -13.68 31.98
C LEU A 78 0.21 -12.23 32.16
N GLN A 79 0.66 -11.34 31.27
CA GLN A 79 0.18 -9.97 31.18
C GLN A 79 -0.59 -9.75 29.88
N TYR A 80 -1.59 -8.88 29.92
CA TYR A 80 -2.41 -8.54 28.76
C TYR A 80 -2.32 -7.04 28.52
N VAL A 81 -2.02 -6.62 27.30
CA VAL A 81 -1.87 -5.19 26.96
C VAL A 81 -2.68 -4.83 25.74
N ALA A 82 -2.92 -3.55 25.50
CA ALA A 82 -3.53 -3.07 24.26
C ALA A 82 -2.78 -1.86 23.71
N MET A 83 -2.92 -1.59 22.42
CA MET A 83 -2.27 -0.46 21.77
C MET A 83 -3.22 0.72 21.54
N ILE A 84 -2.70 1.94 21.70
CA ILE A 84 -3.34 3.20 21.30
C ILE A 84 -2.34 4.00 20.47
N ASP A 85 -2.72 4.50 19.28
CA ASP A 85 -1.95 5.60 18.67
C ASP A 85 -2.35 6.94 19.28
N TYR A 86 -1.34 7.78 19.48
CA TYR A 86 -1.54 9.15 19.90
C TYR A 86 -2.53 9.88 18.96
N GLY A 87 -3.60 10.41 19.54
CA GLY A 87 -4.65 11.17 18.82
C GLY A 87 -5.81 10.33 18.27
N LYS A 88 -5.77 9.00 18.39
CA LYS A 88 -6.86 8.08 17.97
C LYS A 88 -7.87 7.74 19.07
N PHE A 89 -7.52 8.05 20.32
CA PHE A 89 -8.36 7.77 21.47
C PHE A 89 -8.15 8.82 22.56
N ASP A 90 -9.22 9.32 23.16
CA ASP A 90 -9.12 10.15 24.36
C ASP A 90 -8.90 9.29 25.62
N VAL A 91 -7.65 9.26 26.10
CA VAL A 91 -7.23 8.48 27.29
C VAL A 91 -8.01 8.81 28.56
N ASN A 92 -8.72 9.95 28.63
CA ASN A 92 -9.60 10.26 29.75
C ASN A 92 -10.76 9.27 29.86
N ASN A 93 -11.19 8.69 28.73
CA ASN A 93 -12.27 7.72 28.63
C ASN A 93 -11.88 6.30 29.07
N LEU A 94 -10.60 6.03 29.36
CA LEU A 94 -10.21 4.74 29.94
C LEU A 94 -10.88 4.54 31.30
N ALA A 95 -11.41 3.35 31.57
CA ALA A 95 -11.81 3.01 32.93
C ALA A 95 -10.57 2.88 33.85
N PRO A 96 -10.68 3.07 35.18
CA PRO A 96 -9.64 2.64 36.10
C PRO A 96 -9.36 1.14 35.91
N ARG A 97 -8.09 0.73 35.93
CA ARG A 97 -7.68 -0.67 35.76
C ARG A 97 -8.34 -1.53 36.84
N GLY A 98 -9.04 -2.58 36.40
CA GLY A 98 -9.58 -3.63 37.28
C GLY A 98 -8.66 -4.84 37.35
N GLU A 99 -8.96 -5.77 38.25
CA GLU A 99 -8.19 -7.03 38.38
C GLU A 99 -8.30 -7.90 37.12
N ASP A 100 -9.49 -7.94 36.50
CA ASP A 100 -9.82 -8.72 35.31
C ASP A 100 -9.68 -7.95 33.99
N THR A 101 -9.13 -6.74 33.99
CA THR A 101 -8.89 -5.98 32.75
C THR A 101 -7.46 -6.18 32.26
N ILE A 102 -7.15 -5.62 31.09
CA ILE A 102 -5.77 -5.53 30.60
C ILE A 102 -4.88 -4.84 31.65
N ASP A 103 -3.60 -5.21 31.65
CA ASP A 103 -2.57 -4.76 32.59
C ASP A 103 -1.92 -3.45 32.17
N GLY A 104 -1.81 -3.20 30.87
CA GLY A 104 -1.08 -2.06 30.36
C GLY A 104 -1.51 -1.57 28.99
N ILE A 105 -1.07 -0.36 28.68
CA ILE A 105 -1.30 0.31 27.42
C ILE A 105 0.05 0.59 26.77
N ARG A 106 0.16 0.20 25.50
CA ARG A 106 1.28 0.56 24.63
C ARG A 106 0.86 1.75 23.79
N MET A 107 1.58 2.86 23.89
CA MET A 107 1.27 4.06 23.12
C MET A 107 2.25 4.27 21.99
N ALA A 108 1.75 4.17 20.76
CA ALA A 108 2.51 4.49 19.56
C ALA A 108 2.29 5.96 19.17
N PHE A 109 3.37 6.61 18.72
CA PHE A 109 3.33 8.02 18.37
C PHE A 109 4.38 8.35 17.30
N HIS A 110 4.08 9.37 16.50
CA HIS A 110 5.03 9.92 15.54
C HIS A 110 6.01 10.89 16.24
N LYS A 111 7.17 11.10 15.61
CA LYS A 111 8.22 12.01 16.08
C LYS A 111 7.76 13.41 16.47
N LYS A 112 6.77 13.96 15.77
CA LYS A 112 6.18 15.28 16.07
C LYS A 112 5.41 15.32 17.41
N ASP A 113 4.92 14.17 17.87
CA ASP A 113 4.07 14.03 19.06
C ASP A 113 4.86 13.51 20.28
N ARG A 114 6.17 13.29 20.14
CA ARG A 114 7.04 12.62 21.13
C ARG A 114 7.02 13.24 22.54
N PHE A 115 6.75 14.54 22.66
CA PHE A 115 6.62 15.22 23.94
C PHE A 115 5.17 15.43 24.38
N ASN A 116 4.24 15.51 23.42
CA ASN A 116 2.82 15.68 23.73
C ASN A 116 2.23 14.41 24.35
N MET A 117 2.80 13.24 24.05
CA MET A 117 2.37 11.95 24.63
C MET A 117 2.58 11.86 26.15
N LEU A 118 3.47 12.65 26.75
CA LEU A 118 3.83 12.56 28.18
C LEU A 118 2.65 12.85 29.12
N GLU A 119 1.79 13.80 28.75
CA GLU A 119 0.58 14.09 29.52
C GLU A 119 -0.36 12.88 29.51
N LYS A 120 -0.55 12.27 28.34
CA LYS A 120 -1.41 11.10 28.15
C LYS A 120 -0.87 9.88 28.89
N ALA A 121 0.45 9.70 28.88
CA ALA A 121 1.15 8.68 29.65
C ALA A 121 0.85 8.79 31.16
N ARG A 122 0.92 10.01 31.73
CA ARG A 122 0.60 10.23 33.15
C ARG A 122 -0.86 9.91 33.49
N ILE A 123 -1.80 10.23 32.61
CA ILE A 123 -3.22 9.89 32.81
C ILE A 123 -3.44 8.37 32.78
N ILE A 124 -2.79 7.66 31.85
CA ILE A 124 -2.88 6.20 31.76
C ILE A 124 -2.32 5.55 33.04
N MET A 125 -1.14 5.97 33.48
CA MET A 125 -0.51 5.44 34.69
C MET A 125 -1.30 5.77 35.96
N SER A 126 -1.93 6.95 36.05
CA SER A 126 -2.76 7.32 37.21
C SER A 126 -4.05 6.49 37.31
N LYS A 127 -4.49 5.90 36.20
CA LYS A 127 -5.58 4.91 36.16
C LYS A 127 -5.12 3.48 36.50
N GLY A 128 -3.83 3.27 36.78
CA GLY A 128 -3.26 2.01 37.26
C GLY A 128 -2.69 1.08 36.18
N TYR A 129 -2.71 1.50 34.91
CA TYR A 129 -2.14 0.72 33.81
C TYR A 129 -0.61 0.84 33.76
N ASP A 130 0.07 -0.26 33.45
CA ASP A 130 1.46 -0.24 32.97
C ASP A 130 1.52 0.55 31.65
N PHE A 131 2.53 1.39 31.47
CA PHE A 131 2.66 2.22 30.26
C PHE A 131 3.91 1.87 29.46
N TYR A 132 3.76 1.60 28.16
CA TYR A 132 4.87 1.28 27.26
C TYR A 132 4.98 2.33 26.15
N ILE A 133 6.20 2.81 25.93
CA ILE A 133 6.51 3.92 25.03
C ILE A 133 6.95 3.35 23.68
N GLN A 134 6.24 3.68 22.59
CA GLN A 134 6.56 3.20 21.24
C GLN A 134 6.78 4.36 20.25
N PRO A 135 8.01 4.91 20.17
CA PRO A 135 8.35 5.90 19.16
C PRO A 135 8.39 5.22 17.79
N MET A 136 7.38 5.46 16.95
CA MET A 136 7.32 4.86 15.62
C MET A 136 8.48 5.34 14.74
N ILE A 137 8.98 4.46 13.89
CA ILE A 137 10.06 4.73 12.95
C ILE A 137 11.29 5.28 13.70
N THR A 138 11.74 4.56 14.74
CA THR A 138 12.84 4.99 15.63
C THR A 138 14.11 5.30 14.83
N MET A 139 14.32 4.62 13.69
CA MET A 139 15.42 4.85 12.75
C MET A 139 15.47 6.26 12.13
N ARG A 140 14.42 7.07 12.23
CA ARG A 140 14.37 8.46 11.72
C ARG A 140 14.64 9.52 12.80
N TYR A 141 14.97 9.10 14.01
CA TYR A 141 15.51 9.99 15.02
C TYR A 141 17.02 10.10 14.80
N SER A 142 17.53 11.33 14.77
CA SER A 142 18.95 11.53 15.01
C SER A 142 19.29 11.12 16.45
N ASP A 143 20.56 10.82 16.70
CA ASP A 143 21.02 10.45 18.05
C ASP A 143 20.63 11.52 19.08
N ALA A 144 20.78 12.79 18.75
CA ALA A 144 20.40 13.90 19.64
C ALA A 144 18.90 13.92 19.96
N GLU A 145 18.03 13.72 18.96
CA GLU A 145 16.58 13.70 19.18
C GLU A 145 16.12 12.48 19.98
N LEU A 146 16.76 11.33 19.79
CA LEU A 146 16.47 10.13 20.57
C LEU A 146 16.91 10.31 22.03
N LEU A 147 18.09 10.88 22.25
CA LEU A 147 18.59 11.18 23.60
C LEU A 147 17.72 12.21 24.31
N GLU A 148 17.29 13.26 23.60
CA GLU A 148 16.34 14.27 24.13
C GLU A 148 15.02 13.61 24.58
N LEU A 149 14.49 12.68 23.78
CA LEU A 149 13.31 11.91 24.14
C LEU A 149 13.55 11.06 25.39
N ILE A 150 14.67 10.33 25.45
CA ILE A 150 15.00 9.46 26.59
C ILE A 150 15.19 10.28 27.87
N GLU A 151 15.93 11.38 27.82
CA GLU A 151 16.14 12.27 28.96
C GLU A 151 14.80 12.80 29.49
N THR A 152 13.92 13.22 28.58
CA THR A 152 12.60 13.72 28.94
C THR A 152 11.73 12.61 29.56
N VAL A 153 11.73 11.41 28.99
CA VAL A 153 11.02 10.24 29.52
C VAL A 153 11.49 9.90 30.93
N ASN A 154 12.81 9.82 31.15
CA ASN A 154 13.40 9.54 32.46
C ASN A 154 13.00 10.59 33.51
N LYS A 155 12.88 11.86 33.11
CA LYS A 155 12.51 12.95 34.02
C LYS A 155 11.02 13.00 34.33
N GLU A 156 10.17 12.88 33.32
CA GLU A 156 8.75 13.20 33.39
C GLU A 156 7.85 11.99 33.68
N ILE A 157 8.28 10.79 33.27
CA ILE A 157 7.57 9.53 33.44
C ILE A 157 8.51 8.36 33.81
N PRO A 158 9.38 8.49 34.84
CA PRO A 158 10.35 7.45 35.22
C PRO A 158 9.72 6.10 35.57
N ASN A 159 8.43 6.08 35.89
CA ASN A 159 7.68 4.88 36.24
C ASN A 159 7.04 4.17 35.03
N ALA A 160 7.30 4.63 33.80
CA ALA A 160 6.89 3.88 32.60
C ALA A 160 7.51 2.48 32.62
N LYS A 161 6.78 1.51 32.09
CA LYS A 161 7.11 0.08 32.20
C LYS A 161 8.17 -0.34 31.21
N GLY A 162 8.18 0.24 30.01
CA GLY A 162 9.19 -0.04 29.01
C GLY A 162 9.24 0.96 27.86
N PHE A 163 10.37 0.99 27.18
CA PHE A 163 10.66 1.83 26.02
C PHE A 163 11.07 0.97 24.85
N TYR A 164 10.45 1.17 23.69
CA TYR A 164 10.69 0.36 22.50
C TYR A 164 11.63 1.00 21.49
N ILE A 165 12.47 0.17 20.89
CA ILE A 165 13.05 0.38 19.56
C ILE A 165 12.07 -0.23 18.54
N VAL A 166 11.61 0.56 17.58
CA VAL A 166 10.58 0.15 16.60
C VAL A 166 11.12 0.27 15.18
N ASP A 167 11.37 -0.87 14.52
CA ASP A 167 11.72 -0.97 13.10
C ASP A 167 10.46 -1.07 12.22
N SER A 168 9.71 0.04 12.16
CA SER A 168 8.42 0.12 11.46
C SER A 168 8.50 -0.16 9.95
N PHE A 169 9.67 0.03 9.34
CA PHE A 169 9.86 -0.21 7.90
C PHE A 169 10.64 -1.50 7.61
N GLY A 170 10.96 -2.31 8.62
CA GLY A 170 11.70 -3.57 8.44
C GLY A 170 13.04 -3.36 7.73
N GLU A 171 13.69 -2.22 7.97
CA GLU A 171 14.91 -1.76 7.29
C GLU A 171 16.17 -1.88 8.15
N MET A 172 16.00 -2.17 9.45
CA MET A 172 17.10 -2.17 10.41
C MET A 172 18.08 -3.30 10.10
N ARG A 173 19.37 -2.95 10.06
CA ARG A 173 20.48 -3.90 9.87
C ARG A 173 21.23 -4.12 11.19
N PRO A 174 22.11 -5.14 11.29
CA PRO A 174 22.84 -5.43 12.53
C PRO A 174 23.60 -4.23 13.11
N ASN A 175 24.26 -3.41 12.28
CA ASN A 175 24.98 -2.21 12.74
C ASN A 175 24.02 -1.14 13.32
N ASP A 176 22.82 -1.01 12.73
CA ASP A 176 21.79 -0.10 13.23
C ASP A 176 21.26 -0.58 14.58
N MET A 177 21.03 -1.90 14.70
CA MET A 177 20.58 -2.52 15.93
C MET A 177 21.62 -2.31 17.05
N GLU A 178 22.90 -2.57 16.79
CA GLU A 178 23.98 -2.33 17.74
C GLU A 178 24.03 -0.86 18.18
N ARG A 179 23.93 0.09 17.24
CA ARG A 179 23.89 1.53 17.57
C ARG A 179 22.71 1.86 18.47
N MET A 180 21.50 1.41 18.12
CA MET A 180 20.29 1.70 18.88
C MET A 180 20.33 1.09 20.28
N LEU A 181 20.78 -0.16 20.41
CA LEU A 181 20.92 -0.81 21.71
C LEU A 181 21.89 -0.06 22.61
N ASN A 182 23.07 0.32 22.11
CA ASN A 182 24.03 1.09 22.89
C ASN A 182 23.46 2.45 23.34
N LEU A 183 22.81 3.19 22.45
CA LEU A 183 22.23 4.49 22.78
C LEU A 183 21.11 4.39 23.80
N VAL A 184 20.15 3.48 23.59
CA VAL A 184 18.97 3.37 24.46
C VAL A 184 19.36 2.72 25.79
N ASP A 185 20.10 1.61 25.78
CA ASP A 185 20.47 0.90 27.01
C ASP A 185 21.35 1.75 27.94
N TYR A 186 22.26 2.57 27.41
CA TYR A 186 23.11 3.39 28.28
C TYR A 186 22.33 4.53 28.95
N ASN A 187 21.38 5.16 28.24
CA ASN A 187 20.76 6.41 28.66
C ASN A 187 19.39 6.26 29.32
N LEU A 188 18.65 5.17 29.05
CA LEU A 188 17.31 4.95 29.60
C LEU A 188 17.36 4.67 31.12
N ASP A 189 16.32 5.02 31.87
CA ASP A 189 16.21 4.68 33.30
C ASP A 189 16.33 3.16 33.51
N ARG A 190 17.21 2.72 34.43
CA ARG A 190 17.56 1.31 34.66
C ARG A 190 16.39 0.41 35.04
N ASN A 191 15.29 0.97 35.51
CA ASN A 191 14.10 0.23 35.90
C ASN A 191 13.14 -0.03 34.72
N MET A 192 13.31 0.69 33.60
CA MET A 192 12.50 0.46 32.40
C MET A 192 12.99 -0.74 31.60
N MET A 193 12.03 -1.53 31.10
CA MET A 193 12.32 -2.59 30.14
C MET A 193 12.70 -2.01 28.77
N LEU A 194 13.64 -2.66 28.10
CA LEU A 194 14.00 -2.33 26.72
C LEU A 194 13.23 -3.25 25.77
N GLY A 195 12.31 -2.67 25.00
CA GLY A 195 11.48 -3.36 24.02
C GLY A 195 12.06 -3.31 22.61
N PHE A 196 11.79 -4.33 21.80
CA PHE A 196 12.10 -4.33 20.37
C PHE A 196 10.92 -4.88 19.55
N HIS A 197 10.50 -4.10 18.55
CA HIS A 197 9.49 -4.48 17.58
C HIS A 197 10.05 -4.31 16.17
N SER A 198 9.91 -5.33 15.32
CA SER A 198 10.50 -5.34 13.98
C SER A 198 9.65 -6.05 12.94
N HIS A 199 9.81 -5.63 11.69
CA HIS A 199 9.15 -6.22 10.53
C HIS A 199 10.13 -6.93 9.57
N ASN A 200 9.62 -7.94 8.88
CA ASN A 200 10.37 -8.88 8.05
C ASN A 200 10.56 -8.41 6.60
N ASN A 201 10.45 -7.11 6.32
CA ASN A 201 10.51 -6.58 4.95
C ASN A 201 11.87 -6.88 4.27
N LEU A 202 12.97 -6.86 5.03
CA LEU A 202 14.29 -7.35 4.62
C LEU A 202 14.63 -8.77 5.15
N GLN A 203 13.67 -9.45 5.78
CA GLN A 203 13.85 -10.75 6.45
C GLN A 203 14.92 -10.74 7.56
N LEU A 204 15.07 -9.60 8.26
CA LEU A 204 16.07 -9.41 9.31
C LEU A 204 15.52 -9.42 10.74
N SER A 205 14.19 -9.54 10.95
CA SER A 205 13.59 -9.50 12.29
C SER A 205 14.18 -10.55 13.23
N TYR A 206 14.30 -11.80 12.77
CA TYR A 206 14.88 -12.88 13.58
C TYR A 206 16.34 -12.59 13.93
N SER A 207 17.16 -12.23 12.93
CA SER A 207 18.56 -11.90 13.17
C SER A 207 18.75 -10.73 14.14
N ASN A 208 17.96 -9.66 14.01
CA ASN A 208 18.05 -8.50 14.90
C ASN A 208 17.57 -8.81 16.32
N ALA A 209 16.55 -9.66 16.47
CA ALA A 209 16.12 -10.16 17.77
C ALA A 209 17.23 -10.96 18.45
N ILE A 210 17.92 -11.86 17.73
CA ILE A 210 19.07 -12.60 18.28
C ILE A 210 20.17 -11.62 18.72
N SER A 211 20.48 -10.58 17.92
CA SER A 211 21.44 -9.54 18.32
C SER A 211 21.03 -8.83 19.62
N MET A 212 19.73 -8.55 19.83
CA MET A 212 19.23 -8.01 21.09
C MET A 212 19.42 -8.99 22.26
N LEU A 213 19.09 -10.26 22.06
CA LEU A 213 19.21 -11.29 23.10
C LEU A 213 20.67 -11.53 23.51
N GLN A 214 21.62 -11.29 22.62
CA GLN A 214 23.06 -11.42 22.86
C GLN A 214 23.69 -10.14 23.42
N PHE A 215 22.97 -9.01 23.39
CA PHE A 215 23.49 -7.73 23.85
C PHE A 215 23.75 -7.76 25.37
N PRO A 216 24.93 -7.34 25.84
CA PRO A 216 25.32 -7.45 27.25
C PRO A 216 24.66 -6.36 28.11
N THR A 217 23.36 -6.50 28.38
CA THR A 217 22.61 -5.60 29.27
C THR A 217 22.25 -6.25 30.60
N THR A 218 22.12 -5.43 31.65
CA THR A 218 21.54 -5.85 32.93
C THR A 218 20.02 -5.67 33.00
N ARG A 219 19.41 -5.01 32.01
CA ARG A 219 17.97 -4.72 31.98
C ARG A 219 17.17 -5.96 31.59
N THR A 220 15.86 -5.88 31.84
CA THR A 220 14.92 -6.80 31.23
C THR A 220 14.66 -6.36 29.79
N ILE A 221 14.80 -7.29 28.85
CA ILE A 221 14.50 -7.11 27.44
C ILE A 221 13.15 -7.74 27.11
N MET A 222 12.44 -7.12 26.17
CA MET A 222 11.15 -7.56 25.70
C MET A 222 11.16 -7.56 24.17
N VAL A 223 10.80 -8.69 23.57
CA VAL A 223 10.83 -8.87 22.12
C VAL A 223 9.41 -9.13 21.64
N ASP A 224 8.95 -8.29 20.72
CA ASP A 224 7.67 -8.50 20.05
C ASP A 224 7.81 -9.57 18.96
N SER A 225 6.80 -10.42 18.88
CA SER A 225 6.65 -11.42 17.82
C SER A 225 5.18 -11.68 17.50
N SER A 226 4.88 -12.35 16.41
CA SER A 226 3.55 -12.87 16.13
C SER A 226 3.59 -14.26 15.52
N ILE A 227 2.53 -15.02 15.71
CA ILE A 227 2.38 -16.39 15.21
C ILE A 227 2.51 -16.37 13.67
N MET A 228 3.41 -17.19 13.13
CA MET A 228 3.73 -17.22 11.69
C MET A 228 4.16 -15.85 11.13
N GLY A 229 4.64 -14.95 11.99
CA GLY A 229 4.99 -13.59 11.63
C GLY A 229 3.81 -12.74 11.14
N MET A 230 2.55 -13.10 11.47
CA MET A 230 1.37 -12.36 11.04
C MET A 230 1.46 -10.88 11.41
N GLY A 231 1.40 -9.99 10.42
CA GLY A 231 1.60 -8.57 10.65
C GLY A 231 1.59 -7.73 9.38
N LYS A 232 1.66 -6.42 9.55
CA LYS A 232 1.74 -5.47 8.44
C LYS A 232 2.95 -5.75 7.54
N GLY A 233 2.77 -5.55 6.22
CA GLY A 233 3.85 -5.67 5.25
C GLY A 233 4.30 -7.11 5.09
N ALA A 234 5.61 -7.36 5.17
CA ALA A 234 6.14 -8.73 5.10
C ALA A 234 5.98 -9.52 6.41
N GLY A 235 5.28 -8.97 7.41
CA GLY A 235 5.05 -9.59 8.70
C GLY A 235 6.04 -9.16 9.79
N ASN A 236 5.90 -9.75 10.97
CA ASN A 236 6.76 -9.55 12.14
C ASN A 236 7.72 -10.73 12.34
N LEU A 237 8.54 -10.65 13.39
CA LEU A 237 9.23 -11.80 13.94
C LEU A 237 8.25 -12.94 14.27
N ASN A 238 8.55 -14.15 13.81
CA ASN A 238 7.78 -15.35 14.11
C ASN A 238 7.90 -15.77 15.59
N THR A 239 6.78 -15.84 16.31
CA THR A 239 6.74 -16.25 17.72
C THR A 239 7.28 -17.65 17.91
N GLU A 240 6.84 -18.62 17.11
CA GLU A 240 7.25 -20.01 17.22
C GLU A 240 8.77 -20.20 17.08
N LEU A 241 9.42 -19.40 16.23
CA LEU A 241 10.88 -19.43 16.05
C LEU A 241 11.62 -18.78 17.23
N LEU A 242 11.07 -17.70 17.79
CA LEU A 242 11.65 -17.03 18.95
C LEU A 242 11.55 -17.91 20.20
N LEU A 243 10.39 -18.51 20.47
CA LEU A 243 10.19 -19.36 21.65
C LEU A 243 11.09 -20.59 21.62
N GLU A 244 11.26 -21.22 20.44
CA GLU A 244 12.18 -22.34 20.26
C GLU A 244 13.64 -21.95 20.58
N HIS A 245 14.08 -20.80 20.07
CA HIS A 245 15.41 -20.27 20.36
C HIS A 245 15.63 -20.01 21.86
N LEU A 246 14.65 -19.41 22.53
CA LEU A 246 14.72 -19.14 23.96
C LEU A 246 14.76 -20.42 24.79
N ASN A 247 14.00 -21.45 24.40
CA ASN A 247 14.06 -22.77 25.02
C ASN A 247 15.46 -23.39 24.89
N LEU A 248 16.04 -23.38 23.69
CA LEU A 248 17.34 -24.01 23.40
C LEU A 248 18.52 -23.31 24.07
N PHE A 249 18.59 -21.97 24.00
CA PHE A 249 19.80 -21.22 24.34
C PHE A 249 19.70 -20.42 25.63
N TYR A 250 18.48 -20.14 26.08
CA TYR A 250 18.23 -19.28 27.25
C TYR A 250 17.50 -20.01 28.38
N GLY A 251 17.20 -21.31 28.21
CA GLY A 251 16.56 -22.17 29.21
C GLY A 251 15.04 -22.03 29.28
N GLY A 252 14.42 -21.41 28.28
CA GLY A 252 12.98 -21.19 28.17
C GLY A 252 12.14 -22.44 28.47
N GLU A 253 10.95 -22.22 29.05
CA GLU A 253 9.95 -23.27 29.31
C GLU A 253 8.65 -22.99 28.53
N TYR A 254 8.77 -22.40 27.34
CA TYR A 254 7.64 -22.11 26.46
C TYR A 254 7.13 -23.38 25.77
N VAL A 255 5.83 -23.45 25.51
CA VAL A 255 5.19 -24.62 24.89
C VAL A 255 4.83 -24.30 23.44
N ILE A 256 5.52 -24.90 22.47
CA ILE A 256 5.40 -24.51 21.05
C ILE A 256 4.16 -25.15 20.39
N GLN A 257 3.78 -26.36 20.78
CA GLN A 257 2.71 -27.13 20.12
C GLN A 257 1.38 -26.38 19.94
N PRO A 258 0.85 -25.63 20.94
CA PRO A 258 -0.38 -24.86 20.77
C PRO A 258 -0.30 -23.83 19.63
N LEU A 259 0.88 -23.24 19.40
CA LEU A 259 1.08 -22.30 18.30
C LEU A 259 1.03 -23.02 16.94
N LEU A 260 1.67 -24.19 16.83
CA LEU A 260 1.61 -24.99 15.60
C LEU A 260 0.18 -25.45 15.27
N ASP A 261 -0.58 -25.83 16.29
CA ASP A 261 -1.98 -26.23 16.14
C ASP A 261 -2.87 -25.07 15.65
N VAL A 262 -2.68 -23.85 16.16
CA VAL A 262 -3.46 -22.69 15.71
C VAL A 262 -2.98 -22.19 14.35
N ILE A 263 -1.70 -22.39 14.02
CA ILE A 263 -1.19 -22.12 12.66
C ILE A 263 -1.97 -22.95 11.64
N ASP A 264 -2.06 -24.26 11.85
CA ASP A 264 -2.75 -25.19 10.95
C ASP A 264 -4.25 -24.87 10.82
N LYS A 265 -4.91 -24.54 11.95
CA LYS A 265 -6.38 -24.43 12.00
C LYS A 265 -6.93 -23.05 11.70
N VAL A 266 -6.15 -21.99 11.91
CA VAL A 266 -6.62 -20.60 11.85
C VAL A 266 -5.70 -19.73 11.01
N ILE A 267 -4.41 -19.69 11.34
CA ILE A 267 -3.50 -18.73 10.70
C ILE A 267 -3.30 -19.05 9.22
N ASN A 268 -3.19 -20.32 8.83
CA ASN A 268 -3.09 -20.71 7.41
C ASN A 268 -4.35 -20.35 6.62
N GLN A 269 -5.54 -20.47 7.22
CA GLN A 269 -6.79 -20.04 6.57
C GLN A 269 -6.79 -18.54 6.32
N LEU A 270 -6.36 -17.76 7.32
CA LEU A 270 -6.20 -16.31 7.18
C LEU A 270 -5.11 -15.94 6.16
N HIS A 271 -4.04 -16.74 6.05
CA HIS A 271 -2.95 -16.52 5.09
C HIS A 271 -3.39 -16.75 3.64
N ASP A 272 -4.18 -17.80 3.42
CA ASP A 272 -4.77 -18.11 2.11
C ASP A 272 -5.72 -17.00 1.63
N GLU A 273 -6.44 -16.36 2.54
CA GLU A 273 -7.36 -15.25 2.25
C GLU A 273 -6.65 -13.89 2.17
N PHE A 274 -5.69 -13.66 3.06
CA PHE A 274 -5.01 -12.39 3.25
C PHE A 274 -3.50 -12.63 3.37
N TYR A 275 -2.79 -12.50 2.26
CA TYR A 275 -1.35 -12.77 2.23
C TYR A 275 -0.55 -11.74 3.04
N TRP A 276 0.34 -12.23 3.91
CA TRP A 276 1.51 -11.51 4.41
C TRP A 276 2.77 -12.35 4.17
N GLY A 277 3.91 -11.68 4.04
CA GLY A 277 5.18 -12.35 3.83
C GLY A 277 6.08 -11.57 2.89
N TYR A 278 7.26 -12.13 2.63
CA TYR A 278 8.22 -11.48 1.74
C TYR A 278 7.60 -11.20 0.37
N ALA A 279 7.76 -9.96 -0.09
CA ALA A 279 7.31 -9.52 -1.40
C ALA A 279 8.25 -8.41 -1.92
N PRO A 280 8.51 -8.34 -3.24
CA PRO A 280 9.41 -7.34 -3.82
C PRO A 280 9.06 -5.89 -3.47
N GLU A 281 7.78 -5.55 -3.35
CA GLU A 281 7.30 -4.22 -2.98
C GLU A 281 7.71 -3.82 -1.56
N TYR A 282 7.73 -4.76 -0.61
CA TYR A 282 8.17 -4.51 0.75
C TYR A 282 9.68 -4.39 0.82
N TYR A 283 10.40 -5.25 0.09
CA TYR A 283 11.85 -5.12 -0.09
C TYR A 283 12.21 -3.74 -0.67
N LEU A 284 11.56 -3.35 -1.76
CA LEU A 284 11.81 -2.06 -2.42
C LEU A 284 11.53 -0.89 -1.48
N SER A 285 10.47 -0.97 -0.70
CA SER A 285 10.14 0.08 0.26
C SER A 285 11.22 0.24 1.34
N SER A 286 11.68 -0.86 1.93
CA SER A 286 12.75 -0.85 2.93
C SER A 286 14.10 -0.44 2.35
N ALA A 287 14.45 -0.93 1.16
CA ALA A 287 15.67 -0.57 0.46
C ALA A 287 15.72 0.93 0.09
N ASN A 288 14.55 1.55 -0.10
CA ASN A 288 14.40 2.98 -0.39
C ASN A 288 14.03 3.81 0.84
N HIS A 289 14.03 3.22 2.05
CA HIS A 289 13.81 3.91 3.31
C HIS A 289 12.43 4.58 3.44
N CYS A 290 11.39 4.02 2.80
CA CYS A 290 10.05 4.61 2.74
C CYS A 290 8.94 3.68 3.21
N THR A 291 7.79 4.26 3.51
CA THR A 291 6.58 3.50 3.85
C THR A 291 6.19 2.51 2.74
N PRO A 292 5.77 1.27 3.10
CA PRO A 292 5.28 0.26 2.15
C PRO A 292 4.18 0.72 1.19
N SER A 293 3.43 1.75 1.58
CA SER A 293 2.28 2.24 0.83
C SER A 293 2.63 2.84 -0.52
N TYR A 294 3.81 3.44 -0.72
CA TYR A 294 4.18 3.97 -2.04
C TYR A 294 4.43 2.85 -3.04
N ALA A 295 5.21 1.83 -2.68
CA ALA A 295 5.47 0.70 -3.55
C ALA A 295 4.16 -0.05 -3.88
N SER A 296 3.33 -0.29 -2.86
CA SER A 296 2.01 -0.91 -3.04
C SER A 296 1.12 -0.07 -3.96
N TYR A 297 1.18 1.25 -3.86
CA TYR A 297 0.40 2.16 -4.70
C TYR A 297 0.83 2.08 -6.17
N TYR A 298 2.13 2.16 -6.44
CA TYR A 298 2.66 2.07 -7.80
C TYR A 298 2.47 0.69 -8.42
N PHE A 299 2.67 -0.37 -7.64
CA PHE A 299 2.50 -1.74 -8.08
C PHE A 299 1.02 -2.07 -8.32
N ASN A 300 0.12 -1.83 -7.35
CA ASN A 300 -1.28 -2.26 -7.47
C ASN A 300 -2.14 -1.32 -8.32
N LYS A 301 -1.96 0.01 -8.21
CA LYS A 301 -2.81 0.96 -8.92
C LYS A 301 -2.40 1.12 -10.38
N HIS A 302 -1.09 1.24 -10.61
CA HIS A 302 -0.55 1.51 -11.94
C HIS A 302 -0.05 0.23 -12.64
N MET A 303 -0.09 -0.93 -11.96
CA MET A 303 0.37 -2.22 -12.48
C MET A 303 1.79 -2.15 -13.03
N LEU A 304 2.64 -1.34 -12.37
CA LEU A 304 3.99 -1.07 -12.85
C LEU A 304 4.92 -2.24 -12.56
N PRO A 305 5.79 -2.60 -13.53
CA PRO A 305 6.93 -3.47 -13.29
C PRO A 305 7.82 -2.99 -12.14
N ILE A 306 8.43 -3.95 -11.42
CA ILE A 306 9.23 -3.71 -10.21
C ILE A 306 10.39 -2.73 -10.44
N ASP A 307 11.03 -2.77 -11.60
CA ASP A 307 12.09 -1.83 -11.97
C ASP A 307 11.59 -0.38 -12.01
N GLN A 308 10.41 -0.14 -12.60
CA GLN A 308 9.81 1.20 -12.63
C GLN A 308 9.34 1.64 -11.25
N VAL A 309 8.81 0.73 -10.43
CA VAL A 309 8.49 1.04 -9.03
C VAL A 309 9.76 1.47 -8.30
N SER A 310 10.88 0.78 -8.48
CA SER A 310 12.15 1.17 -7.86
C SER A 310 12.63 2.56 -8.32
N GLU A 311 12.50 2.88 -9.61
CA GLU A 311 12.84 4.22 -10.13
C GLU A 311 11.96 5.31 -9.51
N LEU A 312 10.65 5.05 -9.36
CA LEU A 312 9.71 5.98 -8.71
C LEU A 312 10.03 6.20 -7.23
N LEU A 313 10.36 5.14 -6.49
CA LEU A 313 10.72 5.25 -5.07
C LEU A 313 11.99 6.08 -4.86
N ASN A 314 12.94 6.00 -5.79
CA ASN A 314 14.17 6.82 -5.79
C ASN A 314 13.89 8.31 -6.03
N MET A 315 12.76 8.66 -6.65
CA MET A 315 12.36 10.05 -6.89
C MET A 315 11.64 10.70 -5.71
N LEU A 316 11.28 9.93 -4.67
CA LEU A 316 10.59 10.47 -3.49
C LEU A 316 11.50 11.36 -2.66
N ALA A 317 11.02 12.56 -2.31
CA ALA A 317 11.66 13.44 -1.35
C ALA A 317 11.71 12.80 0.05
N GLU A 318 12.81 12.99 0.79
CA GLU A 318 13.05 12.34 2.08
C GLU A 318 11.94 12.58 3.10
N GLU A 319 11.41 13.80 3.18
CA GLU A 319 10.32 14.15 4.09
C GLU A 319 8.99 13.48 3.73
N LYS A 320 8.81 13.07 2.47
CA LYS A 320 7.60 12.38 1.98
C LYS A 320 7.67 10.87 2.15
N LYS A 321 8.84 10.29 2.44
CA LYS A 321 9.02 8.83 2.61
C LYS A 321 8.39 8.28 3.90
N ILE A 322 8.20 9.13 4.92
CA ILE A 322 7.73 8.75 6.26
C ILE A 322 6.24 8.35 6.26
N SER A 323 5.42 9.06 5.50
CA SER A 323 3.98 8.86 5.45
C SER A 323 3.47 8.91 4.02
N PHE A 324 2.46 8.09 3.73
CA PHE A 324 1.91 8.01 2.39
C PHE A 324 1.14 9.29 2.04
N ASP A 325 1.55 9.95 0.96
CA ASP A 325 0.85 11.07 0.36
C ASP A 325 0.43 10.70 -1.07
N LYS A 326 -0.86 10.41 -1.23
CA LYS A 326 -1.42 9.96 -2.50
C LYS A 326 -1.27 11.00 -3.61
N ALA A 327 -1.41 12.29 -3.29
CA ALA A 327 -1.31 13.35 -4.29
C ALA A 327 0.14 13.50 -4.77
N TYR A 328 1.08 13.45 -3.83
CA TYR A 328 2.50 13.47 -4.14
C TYR A 328 2.94 12.21 -4.93
N ALA A 329 2.42 11.04 -4.57
CA ALA A 329 2.71 9.80 -5.30
C ALA A 329 2.33 9.92 -6.78
N GLU A 330 1.15 10.48 -7.07
CA GLU A 330 0.69 10.77 -8.44
C GLU A 330 1.57 11.81 -9.15
N GLN A 331 1.98 12.86 -8.45
CA GLN A 331 2.89 13.86 -9.02
C GLN A 331 4.21 13.21 -9.48
N VAL A 332 4.83 12.39 -8.62
CA VAL A 332 6.09 11.70 -8.94
C VAL A 332 5.89 10.72 -10.10
N TYR A 333 4.77 10.00 -10.15
CA TYR A 333 4.42 9.15 -11.30
C TYR A 333 4.35 9.93 -12.62
N ILE A 334 3.77 11.13 -12.60
CA ILE A 334 3.68 11.99 -13.78
C ILE A 334 5.05 12.50 -14.19
N GLU A 335 5.85 12.99 -13.24
CA GLU A 335 7.22 13.47 -13.49
C GLU A 335 8.11 12.36 -14.06
N TYR A 336 8.00 11.15 -13.50
CA TYR A 336 8.70 9.97 -13.99
C TYR A 336 8.36 9.67 -15.45
N ASN A 337 7.08 9.64 -15.81
CA ASN A 337 6.70 9.38 -17.21
C ASN A 337 7.06 10.54 -18.14
N LYS A 338 6.99 11.80 -17.67
CA LYS A 338 7.47 12.98 -18.42
C LYS A 338 8.98 12.96 -18.66
N SER A 339 9.76 12.33 -17.79
CA SER A 339 11.22 12.21 -17.94
C SER A 339 11.63 11.28 -19.10
N LYS A 340 10.73 10.41 -19.57
CA LYS A 340 10.96 9.49 -20.71
C LYS A 340 10.76 10.22 -22.03
N THR A 341 11.50 11.31 -22.27
CA THR A 341 11.36 12.12 -23.49
C THR A 341 11.90 11.42 -24.74
N VAL A 342 11.30 11.73 -25.89
CA VAL A 342 11.77 11.28 -27.22
C VAL A 342 11.54 12.40 -28.24
N ASP A 343 12.39 12.49 -29.25
CA ASP A 343 12.09 13.32 -30.42
C ASP A 343 11.10 12.59 -31.34
N ASP A 344 9.86 13.05 -31.36
CA ASP A 344 8.75 12.47 -32.12
C ASP A 344 8.42 13.26 -33.39
N THR A 345 9.20 14.28 -33.76
CA THR A 345 8.91 15.14 -34.92
C THR A 345 8.72 14.33 -36.20
N GLN A 346 9.63 13.40 -36.51
CA GLN A 346 9.50 12.55 -37.70
C GLN A 346 8.28 11.62 -37.63
N ALA A 347 7.98 11.07 -36.45
CA ALA A 347 6.85 10.18 -36.28
C ALA A 347 5.52 10.90 -36.55
N VAL A 348 5.40 12.13 -36.04
CA VAL A 348 4.23 12.99 -36.23
C VAL A 348 4.10 13.43 -37.69
N GLU A 349 5.20 13.85 -38.33
CA GLU A 349 5.20 14.21 -39.75
C GLU A 349 4.77 13.03 -40.64
N ASP A 350 5.28 11.82 -40.38
CA ASP A 350 4.89 10.62 -41.12
C ASP A 350 3.39 10.34 -40.99
N ILE A 351 2.84 10.43 -39.77
CA ILE A 351 1.41 10.21 -39.52
C ILE A 351 0.58 11.31 -40.20
N LYS A 352 0.98 12.58 -40.09
CA LYS A 352 0.30 13.71 -40.73
C LYS A 352 0.25 13.55 -42.25
N ASN A 353 1.37 13.14 -42.86
CA ASN A 353 1.46 12.89 -44.29
C ASN A 353 0.57 11.73 -44.74
N GLN A 354 0.48 10.65 -43.96
CA GLN A 354 -0.38 9.49 -44.27
C GLN A 354 -1.87 9.79 -44.11
N ILE A 355 -2.24 10.64 -43.14
CA ILE A 355 -3.61 11.15 -43.03
C ILE A 355 -3.96 11.96 -44.28
N GLY A 356 -3.06 12.81 -44.78
CA GLY A 356 -3.19 13.42 -46.12
C GLY A 356 -4.49 14.22 -46.36
N GLY A 357 -5.11 14.76 -45.30
CA GLY A 357 -6.39 15.46 -45.37
C GLY A 357 -7.65 14.56 -45.37
N LYS A 358 -7.49 13.24 -45.26
CA LYS A 358 -8.58 12.26 -45.11
C LYS A 358 -9.39 12.50 -43.84
N LYS A 359 -10.59 11.92 -43.80
CA LYS A 359 -11.36 11.81 -42.55
C LYS A 359 -10.67 10.78 -41.66
N VAL A 360 -10.67 10.98 -40.35
CA VAL A 360 -10.06 10.01 -39.43
C VAL A 360 -11.12 9.23 -38.68
N LEU A 361 -11.11 7.91 -38.79
CA LEU A 361 -11.94 7.01 -37.99
C LEU A 361 -11.16 6.59 -36.73
N LEU A 362 -11.61 7.03 -35.56
CA LEU A 362 -11.17 6.50 -34.28
C LEU A 362 -12.12 5.39 -33.82
N VAL A 363 -11.57 4.24 -33.46
CA VAL A 363 -12.35 3.11 -32.92
C VAL A 363 -11.87 2.79 -31.51
N ALA A 364 -12.65 3.20 -30.53
CA ALA A 364 -12.47 2.87 -29.12
C ALA A 364 -13.02 1.47 -28.80
N PRO A 365 -12.57 0.82 -27.71
CA PRO A 365 -12.92 -0.58 -27.39
C PRO A 365 -14.29 -0.73 -26.70
N GLY A 366 -15.24 0.18 -26.97
CA GLY A 366 -16.60 0.13 -26.43
C GLY A 366 -17.37 -1.11 -26.90
N ARG A 367 -18.39 -1.51 -26.15
CA ARG A 367 -19.25 -2.64 -26.48
C ARG A 367 -19.94 -2.47 -27.85
N SER A 368 -20.36 -1.27 -28.18
CA SER A 368 -21.16 -0.96 -29.38
C SER A 368 -20.45 -1.30 -30.69
N ILE A 369 -19.13 -1.49 -30.68
CA ILE A 369 -18.39 -1.94 -31.87
C ILE A 369 -18.82 -3.34 -32.31
N LYS A 370 -19.39 -4.17 -31.41
CA LYS A 370 -19.98 -5.47 -31.78
C LYS A 370 -21.10 -5.29 -32.79
N ASP A 371 -21.97 -4.35 -32.50
CA ASP A 371 -23.19 -4.12 -33.27
C ASP A 371 -22.89 -3.32 -34.55
N ALA A 372 -21.77 -2.60 -34.59
CA ALA A 372 -21.34 -1.78 -35.73
C ALA A 372 -20.15 -2.35 -36.50
N ALA A 373 -19.76 -3.61 -36.28
CA ALA A 373 -18.53 -4.20 -36.82
C ALA A 373 -18.44 -4.11 -38.36
N ASP A 374 -19.54 -4.42 -39.06
CA ASP A 374 -19.57 -4.38 -40.53
C ASP A 374 -19.46 -2.95 -41.06
N LYS A 375 -20.17 -2.00 -40.46
CA LYS A 375 -20.07 -0.57 -40.79
C LYS A 375 -18.67 -0.02 -40.54
N ILE A 376 -18.00 -0.46 -39.47
CA ILE A 376 -16.60 -0.08 -39.19
C ILE A 376 -15.68 -0.64 -40.28
N LYS A 377 -15.85 -1.90 -40.69
CA LYS A 377 -15.06 -2.51 -41.77
C LYS A 377 -15.26 -1.79 -43.10
N GLU A 378 -16.49 -1.39 -43.42
CA GLU A 378 -16.79 -0.59 -44.62
C GLU A 378 -16.03 0.75 -44.60
N LEU A 379 -16.06 1.46 -43.47
CA LEU A 379 -15.34 2.73 -43.32
C LEU A 379 -13.82 2.56 -43.36
N VAL A 380 -13.29 1.46 -42.81
CA VAL A 380 -11.84 1.15 -42.86
C VAL A 380 -11.38 0.83 -44.29
N ALA A 381 -12.26 0.30 -45.13
CA ALA A 381 -11.95 0.00 -46.53
C ALA A 381 -12.08 1.22 -47.47
N ASP A 382 -12.56 2.37 -46.96
CA ASP A 382 -12.71 3.61 -47.74
C ASP A 382 -11.37 4.35 -47.86
N ASP A 383 -10.91 4.57 -49.09
CA ASP A 383 -9.65 5.27 -49.37
C ASP A 383 -9.63 6.72 -48.85
N ASP A 384 -10.79 7.35 -48.64
CA ASP A 384 -10.93 8.70 -48.07
C ASP A 384 -10.91 8.72 -46.52
N VAL A 385 -10.74 7.56 -45.89
CA VAL A 385 -10.68 7.38 -44.44
C VAL A 385 -9.30 6.87 -44.01
N PHE A 386 -8.78 7.44 -42.92
CA PHE A 386 -7.61 6.93 -42.22
C PHE A 386 -8.05 6.42 -40.84
N SER A 387 -7.70 5.19 -40.51
CA SER A 387 -8.30 4.46 -39.39
C SER A 387 -7.31 4.18 -38.26
N ILE A 388 -7.70 4.51 -37.03
CA ILE A 388 -6.91 4.28 -35.82
C ILE A 388 -7.75 3.52 -34.79
N GLY A 389 -7.32 2.31 -34.46
CA GLY A 389 -7.88 1.53 -33.35
C GLY A 389 -7.23 1.92 -32.02
N LEU A 390 -8.02 2.25 -31.00
CA LEU A 390 -7.53 2.65 -29.68
C LEU A 390 -7.56 1.46 -28.71
N ASN A 391 -6.40 1.04 -28.20
CA ASN A 391 -6.27 -0.12 -27.28
C ASN A 391 -7.09 -1.34 -27.75
N SER A 392 -7.19 -1.55 -29.07
CA SER A 392 -8.14 -2.47 -29.67
C SER A 392 -7.48 -3.78 -30.09
N ASN A 393 -8.13 -4.89 -29.73
CA ASN A 393 -7.77 -6.24 -30.13
C ASN A 393 -8.75 -6.83 -31.17
N ILE A 394 -9.65 -6.01 -31.72
CA ILE A 394 -10.61 -6.47 -32.73
C ILE A 394 -9.89 -6.87 -34.03
N ASP A 395 -10.42 -7.88 -34.71
CA ASP A 395 -9.92 -8.37 -35.99
C ASP A 395 -10.36 -7.44 -37.14
N ILE A 396 -9.80 -6.23 -37.14
CA ILE A 396 -9.96 -5.21 -38.18
C ILE A 396 -8.56 -4.67 -38.50
N ALA A 397 -8.26 -4.57 -39.80
CA ALA A 397 -6.99 -4.08 -40.30
C ALA A 397 -6.97 -2.55 -40.34
N PHE A 398 -6.76 -1.92 -39.17
CA PHE A 398 -6.58 -0.48 -39.08
C PHE A 398 -5.25 -0.02 -39.68
N ASP A 399 -5.18 1.23 -40.15
CA ASP A 399 -3.94 1.85 -40.60
C ASP A 399 -2.93 1.94 -39.47
N TYR A 400 -3.40 2.28 -38.25
CA TYR A 400 -2.64 2.17 -37.00
C TYR A 400 -3.47 1.65 -35.83
N LEU A 401 -2.78 1.03 -34.89
CA LEU A 401 -3.25 0.89 -33.52
C LEU A 401 -2.55 1.92 -32.63
N LEU A 402 -3.30 2.72 -31.89
CA LEU A 402 -2.75 3.56 -30.82
C LEU A 402 -2.99 2.89 -29.49
N THR A 403 -1.92 2.59 -28.76
CA THR A 403 -2.02 1.93 -27.46
C THR A 403 -1.23 2.60 -26.36
N THR A 404 -1.82 2.59 -25.16
CA THR A 404 -1.23 3.07 -23.91
C THR A 404 -1.05 1.92 -22.92
N ARG A 405 -1.10 0.66 -23.38
CA ARG A 405 -0.97 -0.55 -22.58
C ARG A 405 0.16 -1.43 -23.11
N THR A 406 1.00 -1.92 -22.20
CA THR A 406 2.19 -2.71 -22.53
C THR A 406 1.83 -4.03 -23.22
N GLU A 407 0.75 -4.70 -22.79
CA GLU A 407 0.31 -5.98 -23.37
C GLU A 407 -0.20 -5.79 -24.80
N ALA A 408 -1.01 -4.75 -25.03
CA ALA A 408 -1.55 -4.42 -26.35
C ALA A 408 -0.43 -3.97 -27.31
N TYR A 409 0.57 -3.21 -26.81
CA TYR A 409 1.77 -2.89 -27.56
C TYR A 409 2.52 -4.16 -27.99
N SER A 410 2.77 -5.06 -27.05
CA SER A 410 3.50 -6.31 -27.31
C SER A 410 2.77 -7.20 -28.32
N ALA A 411 1.44 -7.34 -28.18
CA ALA A 411 0.61 -8.11 -29.10
C ALA A 411 0.59 -7.51 -30.52
N ALA A 412 0.50 -6.19 -30.64
CA ALA A 412 0.50 -5.51 -31.93
C ALA A 412 1.85 -5.62 -32.66
N VAL A 413 2.96 -5.48 -31.93
CA VAL A 413 4.32 -5.70 -32.48
C VAL A 413 4.50 -7.15 -32.92
N ALA A 414 4.09 -8.12 -32.11
CA ALA A 414 4.14 -9.55 -32.48
C ALA A 414 3.30 -9.87 -33.71
N GLY A 415 2.16 -9.18 -33.89
CA GLY A 415 1.30 -9.28 -35.06
C GLY A 415 1.77 -8.46 -36.27
N ASN A 416 2.95 -7.83 -36.21
CA ASN A 416 3.50 -6.96 -37.26
C ASN A 416 2.57 -5.80 -37.68
N LYS A 417 1.74 -5.31 -36.76
CA LYS A 417 0.81 -4.21 -37.00
C LYS A 417 1.52 -2.86 -36.90
N ASN A 418 0.99 -1.86 -37.62
CA ASN A 418 1.38 -0.46 -37.45
C ASN A 418 0.89 0.04 -36.10
N VAL A 419 1.80 0.60 -35.29
CA VAL A 419 1.51 1.02 -33.92
C VAL A 419 1.99 2.43 -33.63
N ILE A 420 1.14 3.21 -32.97
CA ILE A 420 1.45 4.47 -32.32
C ILE A 420 1.48 4.20 -30.82
N VAL A 421 2.57 4.57 -30.16
CA VAL A 421 2.77 4.30 -28.73
C VAL A 421 3.46 5.48 -28.05
N PRO A 422 3.06 5.89 -26.84
CA PRO A 422 3.77 6.93 -26.10
C PRO A 422 5.09 6.39 -25.50
N SER A 423 6.03 7.30 -25.30
CA SER A 423 7.41 7.01 -24.86
C SER A 423 7.53 6.40 -23.46
N ASN A 424 6.47 6.48 -22.64
CA ASN A 424 6.41 5.82 -21.35
C ASN A 424 6.22 4.29 -21.46
N ILE A 425 5.71 3.79 -22.59
CA ILE A 425 5.53 2.37 -22.88
C ILE A 425 6.71 1.82 -23.70
N SER A 426 7.20 2.56 -24.70
CA SER A 426 8.35 2.14 -25.52
C SER A 426 9.25 3.30 -25.89
N LYS A 427 10.57 3.14 -25.75
CA LYS A 427 11.58 4.15 -26.14
C LYS A 427 12.15 3.95 -27.54
N GLY A 428 11.77 2.88 -28.25
CA GLY A 428 12.41 2.49 -29.51
C GLY A 428 11.41 2.32 -30.66
N GLY A 429 11.45 3.24 -31.63
CA GLY A 429 10.79 3.07 -32.92
C GLY A 429 11.63 2.17 -33.84
N ARG A 430 11.12 0.99 -34.21
CA ARG A 430 11.67 0.16 -35.29
C ARG A 430 10.54 -0.30 -36.20
N GLY A 431 10.74 -0.19 -37.51
CA GLY A 431 9.77 -0.62 -38.52
C GLY A 431 8.42 0.07 -38.36
N ASN A 432 7.39 -0.70 -38.04
CA ASN A 432 5.99 -0.29 -37.98
C ASN A 432 5.60 0.48 -36.70
N VAL A 433 6.57 0.80 -35.83
CA VAL A 433 6.34 1.47 -34.54
C VAL A 433 6.68 2.97 -34.63
N LYS A 434 5.67 3.82 -34.37
CA LYS A 434 5.79 5.27 -34.20
C LYS A 434 5.70 5.60 -32.71
N VAL A 435 6.75 6.22 -32.17
CA VAL A 435 6.80 6.60 -30.75
C VAL A 435 6.49 8.09 -30.62
N LEU A 436 5.55 8.42 -29.75
CA LEU A 436 5.16 9.79 -29.42
C LEU A 436 5.77 10.22 -28.08
N ASP A 437 6.18 11.47 -27.96
CA ASP A 437 6.67 12.00 -26.69
C ASP A 437 5.54 12.11 -25.68
N TYR A 438 5.58 11.28 -24.63
CA TYR A 438 4.53 11.22 -23.63
C TYR A 438 4.17 12.60 -23.08
N SER A 439 5.14 13.47 -22.82
CA SER A 439 4.89 14.78 -22.19
C SER A 439 4.14 15.75 -23.12
N LYS A 440 4.29 15.63 -24.44
CA LYS A 440 3.64 16.51 -25.43
C LYS A 440 2.16 16.21 -25.66
N TRP A 441 1.73 14.96 -25.45
CA TRP A 441 0.40 14.50 -25.89
C TRP A 441 -0.60 14.20 -24.77
N ILE A 442 -0.23 14.39 -23.51
CA ILE A 442 -1.11 14.23 -22.35
C ILE A 442 -1.73 15.54 -21.86
N ASN A 443 -2.83 15.47 -21.10
CA ASN A 443 -3.39 16.61 -20.39
C ASN A 443 -2.97 16.59 -18.92
N VAL A 444 -2.19 17.58 -18.47
CA VAL A 444 -1.51 17.56 -17.15
C VAL A 444 -2.47 17.63 -15.95
N ASP A 445 -3.69 18.16 -16.11
CA ASP A 445 -4.57 18.51 -14.99
C ASP A 445 -5.79 17.58 -14.76
N GLU A 446 -6.03 16.54 -15.57
CA GLU A 446 -7.37 15.91 -15.67
C GLU A 446 -7.43 14.41 -15.23
N GLN A 447 -8.59 13.75 -15.15
CA GLN A 447 -8.69 12.36 -14.62
C GLN A 447 -8.28 11.24 -15.60
N ALA A 448 -8.18 11.53 -16.91
CA ALA A 448 -7.80 10.57 -17.95
C ALA A 448 -6.63 11.09 -18.81
N ARG A 449 -5.62 11.64 -18.12
CA ARG A 449 -4.48 12.43 -18.66
C ARG A 449 -3.78 11.79 -19.84
N ASP A 450 -3.56 10.49 -19.77
CA ASP A 450 -2.76 9.67 -20.68
C ASP A 450 -3.58 8.59 -21.38
N SER A 451 -4.90 8.74 -21.42
CA SER A 451 -5.75 7.81 -22.15
C SER A 451 -5.45 7.84 -23.65
N ALA A 452 -5.60 6.69 -24.31
CA ALA A 452 -5.46 6.59 -25.76
C ALA A 452 -6.35 7.62 -26.50
N THR A 453 -7.54 7.90 -25.96
CA THR A 453 -8.43 8.96 -26.47
C THR A 453 -7.78 10.33 -26.43
N VAL A 454 -7.25 10.76 -25.28
CA VAL A 454 -6.62 12.09 -25.14
C VAL A 454 -5.42 12.23 -26.08
N ILE A 455 -4.52 11.23 -26.08
CA ILE A 455 -3.33 11.23 -26.94
C ILE A 455 -3.75 11.29 -28.42
N SER A 456 -4.74 10.49 -28.82
CA SER A 456 -5.24 10.48 -30.21
C SER A 456 -5.81 11.84 -30.63
N LEU A 457 -6.65 12.46 -29.80
CA LEU A 457 -7.26 13.75 -30.15
C LEU A 457 -6.22 14.88 -30.24
N ASN A 458 -5.27 14.91 -29.31
CA ASN A 458 -4.17 15.89 -29.35
C ASN A 458 -3.30 15.70 -30.60
N LEU A 459 -2.99 14.45 -30.96
CA LEU A 459 -2.25 14.13 -32.19
C LEU A 459 -3.01 14.57 -33.45
N LEU A 460 -4.30 14.22 -33.56
CA LEU A 460 -5.11 14.53 -34.74
C LEU A 460 -5.33 16.04 -34.91
N LYS A 461 -5.43 16.77 -33.80
CA LYS A 461 -5.45 18.24 -33.81
C LYS A 461 -4.17 18.80 -34.42
N ASN A 462 -3.00 18.29 -34.02
CA ASN A 462 -1.71 18.70 -34.60
C ASN A 462 -1.58 18.32 -36.09
N CYS A 463 -2.22 17.22 -36.49
CA CYS A 463 -2.33 16.80 -37.88
C CYS A 463 -3.35 17.62 -38.70
N GLU A 464 -4.04 18.60 -38.09
CA GLU A 464 -5.01 19.51 -38.72
C GLU A 464 -6.22 18.81 -39.35
N VAL A 465 -6.63 17.68 -38.76
CA VAL A 465 -7.79 16.91 -39.22
C VAL A 465 -9.07 17.75 -39.14
N LYS A 466 -9.87 17.72 -40.22
CA LYS A 466 -11.13 18.48 -40.30
C LYS A 466 -12.35 17.70 -39.85
N GLU A 467 -12.32 16.38 -39.95
CA GLU A 467 -13.43 15.52 -39.58
C GLU A 467 -12.94 14.22 -38.92
N ILE A 468 -13.49 13.91 -37.75
CA ILE A 468 -13.21 12.68 -37.00
C ILE A 468 -14.52 11.90 -36.85
N LEU A 469 -14.49 10.64 -37.30
CA LEU A 469 -15.54 9.65 -37.12
C LEU A 469 -15.22 8.86 -35.84
N LEU A 470 -16.17 8.73 -34.93
CA LEU A 470 -15.99 8.14 -33.61
C LEU A 470 -16.84 6.87 -33.48
N ALA A 471 -16.22 5.71 -33.31
CA ALA A 471 -16.90 4.43 -33.04
C ALA A 471 -16.43 3.84 -31.69
N GLY A 472 -17.33 3.20 -30.95
CA GLY A 472 -17.01 2.55 -29.67
C GLY A 472 -16.76 3.50 -28.51
N PHE A 473 -17.18 4.77 -28.61
CA PHE A 473 -17.10 5.78 -27.55
C PHE A 473 -18.36 5.79 -26.68
N ASP A 474 -18.78 4.62 -26.20
CA ASP A 474 -20.08 4.39 -25.55
C ASP A 474 -20.22 5.17 -24.23
N GLY A 475 -19.09 5.37 -23.57
CA GLY A 475 -18.98 5.93 -22.23
C GLY A 475 -19.01 4.89 -21.12
N PHE A 476 -18.78 5.35 -19.90
CA PHE A 476 -18.63 4.52 -18.71
C PHE A 476 -19.98 4.27 -18.03
N SER A 477 -20.16 3.07 -17.49
CA SER A 477 -21.34 2.58 -16.80
C SER A 477 -20.93 1.80 -15.55
N VAL A 478 -21.84 1.75 -14.57
CA VAL A 478 -21.73 0.85 -13.40
C VAL A 478 -21.90 -0.61 -13.81
N ASP A 479 -22.63 -0.89 -14.90
CA ASP A 479 -22.67 -2.22 -15.48
C ASP A 479 -21.39 -2.47 -16.28
N ILE A 480 -20.55 -3.35 -15.72
CA ILE A 480 -19.27 -3.72 -16.31
C ILE A 480 -19.40 -4.32 -17.72
N ASN A 481 -20.54 -4.91 -18.06
CA ASN A 481 -20.79 -5.52 -19.36
C ASN A 481 -21.11 -4.51 -20.46
N GLU A 482 -21.40 -3.26 -20.11
CA GLU A 482 -21.71 -2.18 -21.04
C GLU A 482 -20.47 -1.41 -21.50
N ASN A 483 -19.35 -1.51 -20.76
CA ASN A 483 -18.20 -0.63 -20.95
C ASN A 483 -17.25 -1.02 -22.10
N TYR A 484 -17.04 -2.32 -22.31
CA TYR A 484 -16.01 -2.80 -23.24
C TYR A 484 -16.46 -4.00 -24.07
N PHE A 485 -15.97 -4.06 -25.31
CA PHE A 485 -16.12 -5.20 -26.22
C PHE A 485 -15.49 -6.48 -25.65
N ASP A 486 -14.25 -6.36 -25.18
CA ASP A 486 -13.43 -7.44 -24.66
C ASP A 486 -13.67 -7.61 -23.16
N ALA A 487 -13.97 -8.84 -22.75
CA ALA A 487 -14.21 -9.17 -21.35
C ALA A 487 -12.95 -8.99 -20.48
N SER A 488 -11.75 -9.13 -21.04
CA SER A 488 -10.48 -8.91 -20.33
C SER A 488 -10.22 -7.44 -19.99
N MET A 489 -10.89 -6.50 -20.66
CA MET A 489 -10.74 -5.05 -20.42
C MET A 489 -11.71 -4.50 -19.38
N ARG A 490 -12.64 -5.35 -18.91
CA ARG A 490 -13.70 -4.98 -17.98
C ARG A 490 -13.14 -4.57 -16.63
N HIS A 491 -13.47 -3.35 -16.23
CA HIS A 491 -13.12 -2.81 -14.93
C HIS A 491 -14.39 -2.30 -14.23
N PRO A 492 -14.63 -2.67 -12.97
CA PRO A 492 -15.76 -2.15 -12.22
C PRO A 492 -15.56 -0.65 -11.96
N TYR A 493 -16.61 0.13 -12.18
CA TYR A 493 -16.65 1.55 -11.81
C TYR A 493 -17.80 1.79 -10.86
N ASN A 494 -17.58 2.60 -9.82
CA ASN A 494 -18.69 3.12 -9.05
C ASN A 494 -19.42 4.25 -9.81
N ALA A 495 -20.60 4.63 -9.32
CA ALA A 495 -21.44 5.62 -10.00
C ALA A 495 -20.75 6.99 -10.16
N GLU A 496 -20.01 7.42 -9.13
CA GLU A 496 -19.31 8.70 -9.13
C GLU A 496 -18.14 8.72 -10.13
N GLU A 497 -17.37 7.63 -10.19
CA GLU A 497 -16.26 7.45 -11.15
C GLU A 497 -16.77 7.45 -12.59
N ALA A 498 -17.83 6.68 -12.87
CA ALA A 498 -18.42 6.63 -14.20
C ALA A 498 -18.95 8.01 -14.62
N GLN A 499 -19.62 8.73 -13.72
CA GLN A 499 -20.13 10.07 -13.99
C GLN A 499 -19.01 11.07 -14.28
N LYS A 500 -17.98 11.12 -13.43
CA LYS A 500 -16.83 12.04 -13.61
C LYS A 500 -16.09 11.77 -14.92
N ARG A 501 -15.83 10.50 -15.24
CA ARG A 501 -15.19 10.11 -16.51
C ARG A 501 -16.03 10.50 -17.72
N ASN A 502 -17.36 10.33 -17.65
CA ASN A 502 -18.22 10.70 -18.77
C ASN A 502 -18.29 12.21 -18.98
N GLN A 503 -18.43 12.98 -17.90
CA GLN A 503 -18.42 14.44 -17.94
C GLN A 503 -17.12 14.95 -18.55
N TYR A 504 -15.99 14.37 -18.13
CA TYR A 504 -14.68 14.70 -18.66
C TYR A 504 -14.58 14.52 -20.18
N HIS A 505 -14.94 13.34 -20.69
CA HIS A 505 -14.85 13.08 -22.14
C HIS A 505 -15.83 13.97 -22.92
N LYS A 506 -17.00 14.28 -22.36
CA LYS A 506 -17.96 15.21 -22.97
C LYS A 506 -17.36 16.61 -23.14
N GLU A 507 -16.68 17.11 -22.11
CA GLU A 507 -15.96 18.39 -22.18
C GLU A 507 -14.79 18.34 -23.17
N LEU A 508 -14.03 17.24 -23.18
CA LEU A 508 -12.92 17.03 -24.13
C LEU A 508 -13.40 17.08 -25.58
N PHE A 509 -14.46 16.33 -25.93
CA PHE A 509 -15.04 16.37 -27.28
C PHE A 509 -15.69 17.73 -27.59
N GLY A 510 -16.23 18.42 -26.58
CA GLY A 510 -16.72 19.79 -26.70
C GLY A 510 -15.61 20.75 -27.15
N LYS A 511 -14.46 20.75 -26.46
CA LYS A 511 -13.28 21.56 -26.83
C LYS A 511 -12.82 21.29 -28.27
N VAL A 512 -12.78 20.02 -28.68
CA VAL A 512 -12.39 19.65 -30.05
C VAL A 512 -13.38 20.21 -31.10
N LYS A 513 -14.69 20.21 -30.82
CA LYS A 513 -15.70 20.83 -31.70
C LYS A 513 -15.54 22.35 -31.77
N GLU A 514 -15.29 23.02 -30.64
CA GLU A 514 -15.09 24.48 -30.56
C GLU A 514 -13.88 24.96 -31.38
N GLU A 515 -12.86 24.11 -31.52
CA GLU A 515 -11.66 24.37 -32.32
C GLU A 515 -11.87 24.12 -33.83
N GLY A 516 -13.10 23.79 -34.25
CA GLY A 516 -13.49 23.69 -35.66
C GLY A 516 -13.33 22.30 -36.29
N VAL A 517 -13.10 21.26 -35.48
CA VAL A 517 -13.08 19.87 -35.97
C VAL A 517 -14.48 19.27 -35.92
N LYS A 518 -14.96 18.74 -37.05
CA LYS A 518 -16.26 18.06 -37.12
C LYS A 518 -16.16 16.67 -36.48
N LEU A 519 -16.93 16.42 -35.43
CA LEU A 519 -17.04 15.09 -34.80
C LEU A 519 -18.35 14.41 -35.21
N THR A 520 -18.25 13.18 -35.71
CA THR A 520 -19.42 12.36 -36.09
C THR A 520 -19.38 11.02 -35.38
N PHE A 521 -20.37 10.72 -34.53
CA PHE A 521 -20.47 9.43 -33.86
C PHE A 521 -21.09 8.38 -34.79
N ILE A 522 -20.38 7.29 -35.01
CA ILE A 522 -20.77 6.16 -35.85
C ILE A 522 -21.59 5.14 -35.06
N THR A 523 -21.36 5.08 -33.75
CA THR A 523 -22.06 4.24 -32.76
C THR A 523 -22.72 5.13 -31.70
N PRO A 524 -23.74 4.63 -30.96
CA PRO A 524 -24.32 5.36 -29.84
C PRO A 524 -23.25 5.77 -28.81
N SER A 525 -23.36 6.99 -28.29
CA SER A 525 -22.37 7.58 -27.40
C SER A 525 -23.04 8.49 -26.37
N LYS A 526 -22.56 8.44 -25.11
CA LYS A 526 -22.97 9.39 -24.07
C LYS A 526 -22.41 10.81 -24.28
N TYR A 527 -21.53 10.99 -25.26
CA TYR A 527 -20.80 12.23 -25.54
C TYR A 527 -21.37 13.05 -26.71
N GLU A 528 -22.41 12.53 -27.36
CA GLU A 528 -23.29 13.33 -28.21
C GLU A 528 -24.02 14.40 -27.37
#